data_AF-A0A3R6P7W0-F1
#
_entry.id   AF-A0A3R6P7W0-F1
#
_cell.length_a   1.000
_cell.length_b   1.000
_cell.length_c   1.000
_cell.angle_alpha   90.00
_cell.angle_beta   90.00
_cell.angle_gamma   90.00
#
_symmetry.space_group_name_H-M   'P 1'
#
loop_
_entity.id
_entity.type
_entity.pdbx_description
1 polymer ?
#
loop_
_entity_poly.entity_id
_entity_poly.type
_entity_poly.pdbx_seq_one_letter_code
_entity_poly.pdbx_strand_id
1 'polypeptide(L)' 'MKNYTPTTRNFSQSVPNVEVTDTNHADNINAAPKQLIENDNYLKDRMDDEGFSLVDGVLCQTFEE' A
#
# COMPACT_ATOMS: atom_id res chain seq x y z
N MET A 1 18.98 2.31 -9.46
CA MET A 1 17.68 3.00 -9.48
C MET A 1 17.65 4.02 -8.34
N LYS A 2 16.97 5.15 -8.50
CA LYS A 2 16.74 6.07 -7.38
C LYS A 2 15.57 5.51 -6.56
N ASN A 3 15.73 5.45 -5.24
CA ASN A 3 14.68 4.99 -4.36
C ASN A 3 13.70 6.14 -4.10
N TYR A 4 12.41 5.83 -4.09
CA TYR A 4 11.38 6.72 -3.58
C TYR A 4 11.16 6.42 -2.10
N THR A 5 11.16 7.46 -1.26
CA THR A 5 10.83 7.36 0.16
C THR A 5 9.66 8.29 0.43
N PRO A 6 8.47 7.76 0.76
CA PRO A 6 7.31 8.61 1.05
C PRO A 6 7.54 9.41 2.35
N THR A 7 7.13 10.67 2.35
CA THR A 7 7.20 11.56 3.54
C THR A 7 5.94 11.49 4.40
N THR A 8 4.85 10.95 3.86
CA THR A 8 3.56 10.78 4.54
C THR A 8 2.99 9.42 4.19
N ARG A 9 2.31 8.76 5.15
CA ARG A 9 1.58 7.51 4.91
C ARG A 9 0.16 7.86 4.47
N ASN A 10 -0.14 7.60 3.20
CA ASN A 10 -1.48 7.75 2.63
C ASN A 10 -1.85 6.41 1.99
N PHE A 11 -2.84 5.72 2.57
CA PHE A 11 -3.34 4.47 2.01
C PHE A 11 -4.20 4.76 0.79
N SER A 12 -3.82 4.19 -0.36
CA SER A 12 -4.59 4.32 -1.60
C SER A 12 -5.44 3.06 -1.80
N GLN A 13 -6.65 3.22 -2.33
CA GLN A 13 -7.50 2.05 -2.63
C GLN A 13 -7.19 1.46 -4.01
N SER A 14 -6.61 2.26 -4.90
CA SER A 14 -6.22 1.84 -6.24
C SER A 14 -5.02 2.64 -6.74
N VAL A 15 -4.32 2.07 -7.72
CA VAL A 15 -3.27 2.73 -8.50
C VAL A 15 -3.57 2.56 -9.98
N PRO A 16 -3.28 3.55 -10.84
CA PRO A 16 -3.45 3.39 -12.27
C PRO A 16 -2.44 2.38 -12.82
N ASN A 17 -2.87 1.56 -13.78
CA ASN A 17 -1.93 0.80 -14.60
C ASN A 17 -1.10 1.77 -15.43
N VAL A 18 0.22 1.58 -15.41
CA VAL A 18 1.19 2.43 -16.09
C VAL A 18 1.33 2.03 -17.57
N GLU A 19 1.17 0.73 -17.85
CA GLU A 19 1.14 0.18 -19.21
C GLU A 19 -0.20 -0.50 -19.47
N VAL A 20 -0.85 -0.16 -20.58
CA VAL A 20 -2.19 -0.66 -20.96
C VAL A 20 -2.31 -0.99 -22.45
N THR A 21 -1.26 -0.71 -23.23
CA THR A 21 -1.27 -0.76 -24.70
C THR A 21 -0.66 -2.04 -25.24
N ASP A 22 0.37 -2.58 -24.57
CA ASP A 22 0.97 -3.87 -24.89
C ASP A 22 0.68 -4.88 -23.77
N THR A 23 -0.13 -5.89 -24.08
CA THR A 23 -0.56 -6.92 -23.12
C THR A 23 0.63 -7.66 -22.47
N ASN A 24 1.68 -7.96 -23.22
CA ASN A 24 2.83 -8.72 -22.69
C ASN A 24 3.72 -7.86 -21.79
N HIS A 25 3.78 -6.55 -22.05
CA HIS A 25 4.49 -5.61 -21.17
C HIS A 25 3.64 -5.18 -19.97
N ALA A 26 2.32 -5.08 -20.13
CA ALA A 26 1.40 -4.64 -19.09
C ALA A 26 1.49 -5.53 -17.85
N ASP A 27 1.60 -6.84 -18.00
CA ASP A 27 1.71 -7.74 -16.85
C ASP A 27 3.02 -7.51 -16.08
N ASN A 28 4.14 -7.36 -16.78
CA ASN A 28 5.45 -7.20 -16.16
C ASN A 28 5.63 -5.81 -15.52
N ILE A 29 5.20 -4.75 -16.21
CA ILE A 29 5.35 -3.37 -15.72
C ILE A 29 4.41 -3.10 -14.54
N ASN A 30 3.17 -3.62 -14.59
CA ASN A 30 2.19 -3.37 -13.54
C ASN A 30 2.29 -4.35 -12.36
N ALA A 31 3.09 -5.43 -12.44
CA ALA A 31 3.22 -6.41 -11.36
C ALA A 31 3.65 -5.78 -10.03
N ALA A 32 4.71 -4.95 -10.05
CA ALA A 32 5.20 -4.31 -8.83
C ALA A 32 4.19 -3.29 -8.24
N PRO A 33 3.60 -2.37 -9.02
CA PRO A 33 2.52 -1.51 -8.53
C PRO A 33 1.32 -2.28 -7.96
N LYS A 34 0.89 -3.38 -8.59
CA LYS A 34 -0.20 -4.25 -8.12
C LYS A 34 0.12 -4.86 -6.75
N GLN A 35 1.31 -5.45 -6.60
CA GLN A 35 1.72 -6.03 -5.33
C GLN A 35 1.83 -4.98 -4.21
N LEU A 36 2.30 -3.77 -4.53
CA LEU A 36 2.39 -2.69 -3.56
C LEU A 36 1.00 -2.25 -3.06
N ILE A 37 0.01 -2.09 -3.96
CA ILE A 37 -1.34 -1.66 -3.56
C ILE A 37 -2.10 -2.75 -2.79
N GLU A 38 -1.88 -4.03 -3.11
CA GLU A 38 -2.44 -5.15 -2.35
C GLU A 38 -1.92 -5.17 -0.90
N ASN A 39 -0.61 -4.97 -0.72
CA ASN A 39 -0.01 -4.87 0.61
C ASN A 39 -0.48 -3.63 1.38
N ASP A 40 -0.62 -2.49 0.70
CA ASP A 40 -1.09 -1.24 1.30
C ASP A 40 -2.53 -1.36 1.81
N ASN A 41 -3.43 -1.93 0.99
CA ASN A 41 -4.81 -2.19 1.38
C ASN A 41 -4.90 -3.19 2.53
N TYR A 42 -4.14 -4.28 2.48
CA TYR A 42 -4.11 -5.25 3.59
C TYR A 42 -3.68 -4.61 4.91
N LEU A 43 -2.66 -3.73 4.90
CA LEU A 43 -2.22 -3.03 6.10
C LEU A 43 -3.28 -2.04 6.60
N LYS A 44 -3.99 -1.37 5.69
CA LYS A 44 -5.10 -0.49 6.04
C LYS A 44 -6.23 -1.28 6.71
N ASP A 45 -6.66 -2.39 6.12
CA ASP A 45 -7.73 -3.22 6.67
C ASP A 45 -7.36 -3.73 8.08
N ARG A 46 -6.11 -4.16 8.26
CA ARG A 46 -5.57 -4.52 9.59
C ARG A 46 -5.60 -3.36 10.57
N MET A 47 -5.30 -2.14 10.13
CA MET A 47 -5.37 -0.96 10.99
C MET A 47 -6.79 -0.63 11.41
N ASP A 48 -7.74 -0.72 10.48
CA ASP A 48 -9.14 -0.41 10.71
C ASP A 48 -9.81 -1.50 11.59
N ASP A 49 -9.46 -2.79 11.43
CA ASP A 49 -10.12 -3.92 12.11
C ASP A 49 -9.52 -4.27 13.49
N GLU A 50 -8.21 -4.18 13.69
CA GLU A 50 -7.53 -4.67 14.90
C GLU A 50 -7.16 -3.55 15.90
N GLY A 51 -7.71 -2.34 15.70
CA GLY A 51 -7.46 -1.19 16.58
C GLY A 51 -6.02 -0.68 16.53
N PHE A 52 -5.31 -0.94 15.42
CA PHE A 52 -3.96 -0.40 15.24
C PHE A 52 -4.01 1.06 14.82
N SER A 53 -3.23 1.87 15.51
CA SER A 53 -3.00 3.26 15.20
C SER A 53 -1.52 3.53 14.99
N LEU A 54 -1.23 4.66 14.38
CA LEU A 54 0.13 5.15 14.22
C LEU A 54 0.31 6.39 15.09
N VAL A 55 1.14 6.29 16.13
CA VAL A 55 1.49 7.40 17.02
C VAL A 55 2.97 7.74 16.79
N ASP A 56 3.27 8.94 16.31
CA ASP A 56 4.64 9.42 16.04
C ASP A 56 5.51 8.48 15.18
N GLY A 57 4.89 7.82 14.19
CA GLY A 57 5.62 6.89 13.32
C GLY A 57 5.52 5.42 13.76
N VAL A 58 5.23 5.17 15.03
CA VAL A 58 5.21 3.84 15.67
C VAL A 58 3.84 3.19 15.52
N LEU A 59 3.83 1.88 15.22
CA LEU A 59 2.61 1.06 15.19
C LEU A 59 2.21 0.70 16.62
N CYS A 60 1.00 1.11 17.01
CA CYS A 60 0.42 0.88 18.33
C CYS A 60 -0.88 0.10 18.18
N GLN A 61 -1.17 -0.84 19.09
CA GLN A 61 -2.44 -1.57 19.12
C GLN A 61 -3.23 -1.15 20.35
N THR A 62 -4.51 -0.84 20.17
CA THR A 62 -5.43 -0.59 21.29
C THR A 62 -6.12 -1.90 21.65
N PHE A 63 -6.06 -2.29 22.92
CA PHE A 63 -6.83 -3.42 23.45
C PHE A 63 -8.02 -2.85 24.23
N GLU A 64 -9.24 -3.23 23.86
CA GLU A 64 -10.41 -3.00 24.73
C GLU A 64 -10.45 -4.11 25.79
N GLU A 65 -10.67 -3.73 27.07
CA GLU A 65 -10.77 -4.66 28.22
C GLU A 65 -12.05 -5.52 28.21
#